data_AF-A0AAV9Z0S7-F1
#
_entry.id   AF-A0AAV9Z0S7-F1
#
_cell.length_a   1.000
_cell.length_b   1.000
_cell.length_c   1.000
_cell.angle_alpha   90.00
_cell.angle_beta   90.00
_cell.angle_gamma   90.00
#
_symmetry.space_group_name_H-M   'P 1'
#
loop_
_entity.id
_entity.type
_entity.pdbx_description
1 polymer ?
#
loop_
_entity_poly.entity_id
_entity_poly.type
_entity_poly.pdbx_seq_one_letter_code
_entity_poly.pdbx_strand_id
1 'polypeptide(L)'
;MNLEQLLAAQRQYPCLAGIDFNSLTMFLRMACLARPLIIFQVEDRRRPPDLLHCGLLELLAAAVSEGNLDLVQTCWVAFKDIIWDYPEIVPTEEEITQYNNAALCHGTVHLWDICFLPSESVRTNTVLIIATRTT
;
A
#
# COMPACT_ATOMS: atom_id res chain seq x y z
N MET A 1 -4.81 -13.33 -7.30
CA MET A 1 -3.74 -14.15 -6.69
C MET A 1 -4.16 -15.61 -6.73
N ASN A 2 -3.26 -16.53 -7.09
CA ASN A 2 -3.54 -17.98 -7.04
C ASN A 2 -3.00 -18.59 -5.72
N LEU A 3 -3.63 -19.66 -5.23
CA LEU A 3 -3.25 -20.37 -4.00
C LEU A 3 -1.79 -20.86 -4.06
N GLU A 4 -1.31 -21.24 -5.24
CA GLU A 4 0.07 -21.69 -5.46
C GLU A 4 1.11 -20.61 -5.13
N GLN A 5 0.82 -19.34 -5.46
CA GLN A 5 1.72 -18.22 -5.18
C GLN A 5 1.81 -17.95 -3.67
N LEU A 6 0.69 -18.10 -2.96
CA LEU A 6 0.65 -17.93 -1.51
C LEU A 6 1.40 -19.05 -0.79
N LEU A 7 1.24 -20.30 -1.26
CA LEU A 7 2.00 -21.45 -0.73
C LEU A 7 3.50 -21.34 -1.02
N ALA A 8 3.89 -20.83 -2.20
CA ALA A 8 5.29 -20.57 -2.52
C ALA A 8 5.89 -19.50 -1.61
N ALA A 9 5.17 -18.39 -1.37
CA ALA A 9 5.58 -17.33 -0.46
C ALA A 9 5.74 -17.85 0.98
N GLN A 10 4.81 -18.68 1.48
CA GLN A 10 4.93 -19.28 2.81
C GLN A 10 6.14 -20.21 2.97
N ARG A 11 6.52 -20.94 1.91
CA ARG A 11 7.72 -21.79 1.94
C ARG A 11 9.01 -20.96 1.98
N GLN A 12 9.03 -19.85 1.27
CA GLN A 12 10.19 -18.96 1.20
C GLN A 12 10.30 -18.05 2.44
N TYR A 13 9.17 -17.68 3.04
CA TYR A 13 9.07 -16.81 4.20
C TYR A 13 8.24 -17.51 5.31
N PRO A 14 8.87 -18.35 6.15
CA PRO A 14 8.17 -19.11 7.19
C PRO A 14 7.42 -18.25 8.21
N CYS A 15 7.84 -16.99 8.41
CA CYS A 15 7.14 -16.03 9.26
C CYS A 15 5.72 -15.70 8.78
N LEU A 16 5.42 -15.93 7.49
CA LEU A 16 4.07 -15.75 6.93
C LEU A 16 3.11 -16.90 7.29
N ALA A 17 3.61 -18.04 7.78
CA ALA A 17 2.77 -19.19 8.11
C ALA A 17 1.85 -18.94 9.33
N GLY A 18 2.21 -17.99 10.19
CA GLY A 18 1.39 -17.58 11.34
C GLY A 18 0.32 -16.53 11.02
N ILE A 19 0.33 -15.97 9.80
CA ILE A 19 -0.62 -14.93 9.40
C ILE A 19 -1.85 -15.60 8.79
N ASP A 20 -3.04 -15.21 9.24
CA ASP A 20 -4.27 -15.70 8.64
C ASP A 20 -4.46 -15.19 7.21
N PHE A 21 -5.20 -15.96 6.41
CA PHE A 21 -5.40 -15.66 5.00
C PHE A 21 -6.13 -14.32 4.75
N ASN A 22 -7.01 -13.90 5.66
CA ASN A 22 -7.73 -12.64 5.50
C ASN A 22 -6.78 -11.46 5.71
N SER A 23 -5.90 -11.52 6.71
CA SER A 23 -4.86 -10.50 6.94
C SER A 23 -3.89 -10.38 5.77
N LEU A 24 -3.45 -11.51 5.19
CA LEU A 24 -2.63 -11.50 3.97
C LEU A 24 -3.38 -10.88 2.78
N THR A 25 -4.65 -11.22 2.62
CA THR A 25 -5.49 -10.67 1.54
C THR A 25 -5.70 -9.17 1.72
N MET A 26 -5.94 -8.72 2.95
CA MET A 26 -6.09 -7.31 3.29
C MET A 26 -4.79 -6.55 2.99
N PHE A 27 -3.64 -7.10 3.38
CA PHE A 27 -2.34 -6.51 3.05
C PHE A 27 -2.16 -6.33 1.54
N LEU A 28 -2.43 -7.37 0.75
CA LEU A 28 -2.28 -7.28 -0.71
C LEU A 28 -3.19 -6.22 -1.31
N ARG A 29 -4.43 -6.13 -0.83
CA ARG A 29 -5.38 -5.12 -1.31
C ARG A 29 -4.93 -3.71 -0.94
N MET A 30 -4.56 -3.48 0.32
CA MET A 30 -4.03 -2.19 0.77
C MET A 30 -2.74 -1.80 0.04
N ALA A 31 -1.84 -2.74 -0.21
CA ALA A 31 -0.63 -2.49 -0.98
C ALA A 31 -0.91 -2.18 -2.45
N CYS A 32 -1.92 -2.81 -3.06
CA CYS A 32 -2.37 -2.47 -4.42
C CYS A 32 -2.98 -1.05 -4.46
N LEU A 33 -3.71 -0.64 -3.41
CA LEU A 33 -4.23 0.73 -3.29
C LEU A 33 -3.11 1.75 -3.07
N ALA A 34 -2.09 1.40 -2.30
CA ALA A 34 -0.91 2.22 -2.09
C ALA A 34 -0.02 2.31 -3.34
N ARG A 35 -0.11 1.35 -4.27
CA ARG A 35 0.82 1.22 -5.40
C ARG A 35 1.03 2.52 -6.19
N PRO A 36 0.02 3.31 -6.55
CA PRO A 36 0.26 4.55 -7.28
C PRO A 36 1.09 5.56 -6.48
N LEU A 37 0.91 5.61 -5.15
CA LEU A 37 1.75 6.41 -4.24
C LEU A 37 3.18 5.87 -4.20
N ILE A 38 3.34 4.55 -4.11
CA ILE A 38 4.67 3.89 -4.15
C ILE A 38 5.38 4.25 -5.47
N ILE A 39 4.70 4.13 -6.61
CA ILE A 39 5.21 4.48 -7.94
C ILE A 39 5.63 5.95 -8.01
N PHE A 40 4.87 6.84 -7.37
CA PHE A 40 5.18 8.27 -7.35
C PHE A 40 6.49 8.56 -6.59
N GLN A 41 6.82 7.75 -5.58
CA GLN A 41 7.95 7.97 -4.69
C GLN A 41 9.24 7.24 -5.10
N VAL A 42 9.18 6.33 -6.08
CA VAL A 42 10.36 5.59 -6.58
C VAL A 42 10.92 6.20 -7.86
N GLU A 43 12.25 6.16 -7.99
CA GLU A 43 12.94 6.66 -9.19
C GLU A 43 12.68 5.77 -10.41
N ASP A 44 12.82 4.45 -10.25
CA ASP A 44 12.52 3.48 -11.30
C ASP A 44 11.12 2.92 -11.14
N ARG A 45 10.20 3.37 -12.01
CA ARG A 45 8.80 2.94 -12.01
C ARG A 45 8.58 1.57 -12.66
N ARG A 46 9.60 1.01 -13.30
CA ARG A 46 9.48 -0.27 -14.04
C ARG A 46 9.55 -1.48 -13.12
N ARG A 47 9.99 -1.30 -11.87
CA ARG A 47 10.20 -2.38 -10.91
C ARG A 47 9.75 -1.97 -9.52
N PRO A 48 9.23 -2.91 -8.72
CA PRO A 48 8.91 -2.62 -7.33
C PRO A 48 10.20 -2.30 -6.55
N PRO A 49 10.17 -1.36 -5.59
CA PRO A 49 11.29 -1.13 -4.70
C PRO A 49 11.57 -2.38 -3.84
N ASP A 50 12.83 -2.62 -3.54
CA ASP A 50 13.23 -3.75 -2.70
C ASP A 50 12.70 -3.65 -1.28
N LEU A 51 12.67 -2.42 -0.75
CA LEU A 51 12.15 -2.10 0.58
C LEU A 51 11.21 -0.90 0.50
N LEU A 52 10.25 -0.85 1.41
CA LEU A 52 9.41 0.33 1.57
C LEU A 52 10.13 1.28 2.52
N HIS A 53 10.02 2.59 2.26
CA HIS A 53 10.48 3.57 3.22
C HIS A 53 9.50 3.65 4.41
N CYS A 54 9.98 4.16 5.54
CA CYS A 54 9.25 4.16 6.82
C CYS A 54 7.81 4.70 6.70
N GLY A 55 7.57 5.82 6.00
CA GLY A 55 6.23 6.38 5.86
C GLY A 55 5.20 5.47 5.17
N LEU A 56 5.58 4.81 4.06
CA LEU A 56 4.73 3.82 3.39
C LEU A 56 4.54 2.56 4.23
N LEU A 57 5.59 2.15 4.93
CA LEU A 57 5.54 0.97 5.79
C LEU A 57 4.59 1.18 6.96
N GLU A 58 4.67 2.33 7.62
CA GLU A 58 3.75 2.75 8.67
C GLU A 58 2.32 2.90 8.17
N LEU A 59 2.13 3.49 6.98
CA LEU A 59 0.83 3.60 6.34
C LEU A 59 0.18 2.23 6.11
N LEU A 60 0.91 1.29 5.52
CA LEU A 60 0.40 -0.05 5.26
C LEU A 60 0.14 -0.82 6.55
N ALA A 61 1.03 -0.69 7.53
CA ALA A 61 0.88 -1.28 8.86
C ALA A 61 -0.41 -0.80 9.54
N ALA A 62 -0.65 0.52 9.55
CA ALA A 62 -1.88 1.11 10.06
C ALA A 62 -3.11 0.66 9.26
N ALA A 63 -3.01 0.62 7.93
CA ALA A 63 -4.11 0.22 7.06
C ALA A 63 -4.53 -1.24 7.29
N VAL A 64 -3.62 -2.14 7.66
CA VAL A 64 -3.96 -3.55 7.96
C VAL A 64 -4.12 -3.83 9.46
N SER A 65 -4.07 -2.80 10.31
CA SER A 65 -4.03 -2.94 11.78
C SER A 65 -2.90 -3.85 12.30
N GLU A 66 -1.76 -3.89 11.60
CA GLU A 66 -0.58 -4.64 12.03
C GLU A 66 0.42 -3.70 12.70
N GLY A 67 0.82 -4.02 13.94
CA GLY A 67 1.78 -3.21 14.70
C GLY A 67 3.24 -3.57 14.39
N ASN A 68 3.49 -4.74 13.81
CA ASN A 68 4.82 -5.22 13.50
C ASN A 68 5.28 -4.78 12.10
N LEU A 69 6.04 -3.69 12.03
CA LEU A 69 6.57 -3.15 10.77
C LEU A 69 7.48 -4.15 10.04
N ASP A 70 8.24 -4.98 10.75
CA ASP A 70 9.11 -5.99 10.12
C ASP A 70 8.28 -7.06 9.40
N LEU A 71 7.12 -7.40 9.95
CA LEU A 71 6.19 -8.33 9.33
C LEU A 71 5.60 -7.73 8.05
N VAL A 72 5.17 -6.48 8.09
CA VAL A 72 4.64 -5.75 6.93
C VAL A 72 5.71 -5.61 5.84
N GLN A 73 6.96 -5.34 6.22
CA GLN A 73 8.09 -5.25 5.30
C GLN A 73 8.40 -6.61 4.67
N THR A 74 8.27 -7.69 5.45
CA THR A 74 8.43 -9.06 4.95
C THR A 74 7.31 -9.43 3.97
N CYS A 75 6.06 -9.08 4.29
CA CYS A 75 4.93 -9.24 3.38
C CYS A 75 5.16 -8.49 2.07
N TRP A 76 5.66 -7.25 2.13
CA TRP A 76 6.04 -6.51 0.93
C TRP A 76 7.07 -7.28 0.11
N VAL A 77 8.20 -7.65 0.70
CA VAL A 77 9.27 -8.36 -0.01
C VAL A 77 8.77 -9.67 -0.64
N ALA A 78 7.87 -10.38 0.04
CA ALA A 78 7.31 -11.64 -0.44
C ALA A 78 6.34 -11.46 -1.63
N PHE A 79 5.62 -10.34 -1.68
CA PHE A 79 4.51 -10.16 -2.63
C PHE A 79 4.69 -8.97 -3.59
N LYS A 80 5.80 -8.22 -3.53
CA LYS A 80 6.00 -6.98 -4.28
C LYS A 80 5.79 -7.14 -5.78
N ASP A 81 6.28 -8.24 -6.38
CA ASP A 81 6.15 -8.49 -7.82
C ASP A 81 4.68 -8.75 -8.20
N ILE A 82 3.96 -9.48 -7.35
CA ILE A 82 2.52 -9.74 -7.53
C ILE A 82 1.73 -8.45 -7.43
N ILE A 83 2.05 -7.59 -6.46
CA ILE A 83 1.41 -6.28 -6.28
C ILE A 83 1.73 -5.36 -7.47
N TRP A 84 2.97 -5.39 -7.96
CA TRP A 84 3.42 -4.54 -9.06
C TRP A 84 2.70 -4.84 -10.36
N ASP A 85 2.52 -6.12 -10.67
CA ASP A 85 1.87 -6.58 -11.91
C ASP A 85 0.35 -6.73 -11.76
N TYR A 86 -0.22 -6.50 -10.58
CA TYR A 86 -1.65 -6.70 -10.35
C TYR A 86 -2.49 -5.72 -11.19
N PRO A 87 -3.61 -6.14 -11.79
CA PRO A 87 -4.52 -5.18 -12.41
C PRO A 87 -5.02 -4.16 -11.38
N GLU A 88 -5.44 -3.00 -11.86
CA GLU A 88 -6.05 -1.99 -11.00
C GLU A 88 -7.24 -2.59 -10.24
N ILE A 89 -7.27 -2.35 -8.94
CA ILE A 89 -8.34 -2.86 -8.07
C ILE A 89 -9.40 -1.79 -7.91
N VAL A 90 -10.66 -2.21 -7.90
CA VAL A 90 -11.77 -1.37 -7.47
C VAL A 90 -11.91 -1.54 -5.95
N PRO A 91 -11.54 -0.53 -5.14
CA PRO A 91 -11.70 -0.62 -3.70
C PRO A 91 -13.16 -0.54 -3.29
N THR A 92 -13.49 -1.16 -2.15
CA THR A 92 -14.77 -0.95 -1.47
C THR A 92 -14.74 0.35 -0.66
N GLU A 93 -15.91 0.88 -0.28
CA GLU A 93 -15.98 2.06 0.60
C GLU A 93 -15.27 1.85 1.94
N GLU A 94 -15.34 0.63 2.48
CA GLU A 94 -14.67 0.24 3.71
C GLU A 94 -13.14 0.32 3.56
N GLU A 95 -12.61 -0.18 2.45
CA GLU A 95 -11.17 -0.15 2.17
C GLU A 95 -10.66 1.27 1.95
N ILE A 96 -11.43 2.10 1.25
CA ILE A 96 -11.12 3.53 1.09
C ILE A 96 -11.08 4.21 2.44
N THR A 97 -12.06 3.96 3.29
CA THR A 97 -12.15 4.54 4.63
C THR A 97 -10.98 4.11 5.49
N GLN A 98 -10.65 2.83 5.49
CA GLN A 98 -9.54 2.25 6.23
C GLN A 98 -8.19 2.85 5.78
N TYR A 99 -7.96 2.90 4.47
CA TYR A 99 -6.74 3.51 3.92
C TYR A 99 -6.66 5.00 4.23
N ASN A 100 -7.74 5.76 4.07
CA ASN A 100 -7.74 7.19 4.34
C ASN A 100 -7.53 7.51 5.83
N ASN A 101 -8.11 6.71 6.73
CA ASN A 101 -7.87 6.86 8.17
C ASN A 101 -6.39 6.63 8.50
N ALA A 102 -5.78 5.58 7.93
CA ALA A 102 -4.35 5.34 8.06
C ALA A 102 -3.52 6.49 7.47
N ALA A 103 -3.89 6.99 6.28
CA ALA A 103 -3.19 8.10 5.64
C ALA A 103 -3.23 9.38 6.47
N LEU A 104 -4.37 9.69 7.07
CA LEU A 104 -4.58 10.85 7.93
C LEU A 104 -3.73 10.78 9.21
N CYS A 105 -3.63 9.60 9.83
CA CYS A 105 -2.81 9.39 11.02
C CYS A 105 -1.31 9.56 10.77
N HIS A 106 -0.85 9.30 9.54
CA HIS A 106 0.57 9.34 9.17
C HIS A 106 0.95 10.55 8.29
N GLY A 107 0.04 11.53 8.13
CA GLY A 107 0.31 12.76 7.38
C GLY A 107 0.59 12.55 5.90
N THR A 108 -0.01 11.50 5.30
CA THR A 108 0.17 11.14 3.89
C THR A 108 -1.06 11.53 3.05
N VAL A 109 -0.90 11.49 1.73
CA VAL A 109 -1.89 11.94 0.73
C VAL A 109 -3.08 10.96 0.67
N HIS A 110 -4.31 11.49 0.58
CA HIS A 110 -5.52 10.67 0.52
C HIS A 110 -5.62 9.88 -0.79
N LEU A 111 -6.35 8.77 -0.77
CA LEU A 111 -6.54 7.91 -1.95
C LEU A 111 -7.22 8.68 -3.11
N TRP A 112 -8.12 9.62 -2.78
CA TRP A 112 -8.76 10.52 -3.74
C TRP A 112 -7.78 11.48 -4.42
N ASP A 113 -6.81 12.00 -3.68
CA ASP A 113 -5.81 12.92 -4.21
C ASP A 113 -4.85 12.20 -5.16
N ILE A 114 -4.56 10.92 -4.91
CA ILE A 114 -3.69 10.08 -5.74
C ILE A 114 -4.37 9.74 -7.09
N CYS A 115 -5.67 9.45 -7.10
CA CYS A 115 -6.43 9.13 -8.31
C CYS A 115 -6.62 10.34 -9.26
N PHE A 116 -6.43 11.57 -8.78
CA PHE A 116 -6.65 12.81 -9.54
C PHE A 116 -5.37 13.56 -9.93
N LEU A 117 -4.17 13.04 -9.66
CA LEU A 117 -2.93 13.69 -10.11
C LEU A 117 -2.82 13.61 -11.65
N PRO A 118 -2.93 14.74 -12.39
CA PRO A 118 -2.66 14.73 -13.81
C PRO A 118 -1.15 14.53 -14.02
N SER A 119 -0.80 13.67 -14.97
CA SER A 119 0.56 13.15 -15.22
C SER A 119 1.66 14.18 -15.53
N GLU A 120 1.40 15.50 -15.46
CA GLU A 120 2.32 16.55 -15.93
C GLU A 120 2.53 17.75 -15.00
N SER A 121 1.99 17.76 -13.78
CA SER A 121 2.27 18.83 -12.80
C SER A 121 2.29 18.19 -11.43
N VAL A 122 3.36 18.22 -10.63
CA VAL A 122 3.93 19.42 -10.03
C VAL A 122 5.35 19.07 -9.58
N ARG A 123 6.36 19.66 -10.23
CA ARG A 123 7.55 20.09 -9.49
C ARG A 123 7.07 21.23 -8.59
N THR A 124 7.38 21.16 -7.31
CA THR A 124 7.40 22.22 -6.28
C THR A 124 6.59 21.83 -5.05
N ASN A 125 7.32 21.68 -3.94
CA ASN A 125 6.84 21.82 -2.56
C ASN A 125 5.44 22.41 -2.42
N THR A 126 4.41 21.59 -2.20
CA THR A 126 3.20 22.02 -1.46
C THR A 126 2.49 20.78 -0.95
N VAL A 127 2.46 20.67 0.38
CA VAL A 127 1.46 19.92 1.15
C VAL A 127 0.09 20.43 0.72
N LEU A 128 -0.61 19.71 -0.16
CA LEU A 128 -2.01 20.00 -0.49
C LEU A 128 -2.88 19.29 0.56
N ILE A 129 -3.08 19.97 1.70
CA ILE A 129 -4.21 19.68 2.58
C ILE A 129 -5.45 20.15 1.82
N ILE A 130 -6.20 19.22 1.20
CA ILE A 130 -7.57 19.53 0.80
C ILE A 130 -8.42 19.47 2.06
N ALA A 131 -8.43 20.60 2.76
CA ALA A 131 -9.53 20.96 3.62
C ALA A 131 -10.74 21.25 2.72
N THR A 132 -11.73 20.36 2.73
CA THR A 132 -13.11 20.78 2.50
C THR A 132 -13.93 20.46 3.74
N ARG A 133 -13.94 21.46 4.64
CA ARG A 133 -14.89 21.60 5.72
C ARG A 133 -16.16 22.27 5.14
N THR A 134 -17.31 21.84 5.66
CA THR A 134 -18.66 22.48 5.59
C THR A 134 -19.32 22.53 4.21
N THR A 135 -20.55 22.08 4.04
CA THR A 135 -21.74 22.29 4.89
C THR A 135 -22.56 21.05 5.17
#